data_AF-A0A378Y8S3-F1
#
_entry.id   AF-A0A378Y8S3-F1
#
_cell.length_a   1.000
_cell.length_b   1.000
_cell.length_c   1.000
_cell.angle_alpha   90.00
_cell.angle_beta   90.00
_cell.angle_gamma   90.00
#
_symmetry.space_group_name_H-M   'P 1'
#
loop_
_entity.id
_entity.type
_entity.pdbx_description
1 polymer ?
#
loop_
_entity_poly.entity_id
_entity_poly.type
_entity_poly.pdbx_seq_one_letter_code
_entity_poly.pdbx_strand_id
1 'polypeptide(L)' 'MKGDRVEIVVDTGDGYRNYEVRATRAGRRVETRIARGVVEVSEITRTGTPVRTARFLSNRVVALVEHPAENGSLPGE' A
#
# COMPACT_ATOMS: atom_id res chain seq x y z
N MET A 1 12.74 -2.73 7.91
CA MET A 1 11.82 -1.60 8.12
C MET A 1 10.48 -1.93 7.49
N LYS A 2 9.34 -1.58 8.10
CA LYS A 2 8.05 -1.69 7.39
C LYS A 2 7.98 -0.63 6.30
N GLY A 3 7.48 -1.01 5.14
CA GLY A 3 7.34 -0.11 4.02
C GLY A 3 6.41 1.06 4.31
N ASP A 4 6.74 2.22 3.77
CA ASP A 4 5.87 3.38 3.70
C ASP A 4 5.09 3.42 2.38
N ARG A 5 5.38 2.51 1.45
CA ARG A 5 4.73 2.43 0.15
C ARG A 5 4.45 0.98 -0.26
N VAL A 6 3.27 0.78 -0.83
CA VAL A 6 2.90 -0.45 -1.55
C VAL A 6 2.39 -0.09 -2.92
N GLU A 7 2.95 -0.72 -3.95
CA GLU A 7 2.44 -0.69 -5.32
C GLU A 7 1.60 -1.94 -5.57
N ILE A 8 0.43 -1.76 -6.19
CA ILE A 8 -0.54 -2.82 -6.47
C ILE A 8 -0.83 -2.81 -7.97
N VAL A 9 -0.58 -3.93 -8.64
CA VAL A 9 -0.94 -4.11 -10.04
C VAL A 9 -2.23 -4.91 -10.11
N VAL A 10 -3.22 -4.38 -10.81
CA VAL A 10 -4.57 -4.96 -10.91
C VAL A 10 -4.92 -5.17 -12.37
N ASP A 11 -5.38 -6.37 -12.71
CA ASP A 11 -6.06 -6.67 -13.97
C ASP A 11 -7.45 -6.02 -14.00
N THR A 12 -7.69 -5.13 -14.97
CA THR A 12 -8.99 -4.47 -15.17
C THR A 12 -9.87 -5.14 -16.22
N GLY A 13 -9.41 -6.24 -16.83
CA GLY A 13 -10.09 -6.98 -17.89
C GLY A 13 -9.77 -6.48 -19.30
N ASP A 14 -9.28 -5.25 -19.43
CA ASP A 14 -8.81 -4.61 -20.66
C ASP A 14 -7.31 -4.24 -20.61
N GLY A 15 -6.62 -4.65 -19.53
CA GLY A 15 -5.22 -4.36 -19.29
C GLY A 15 -4.87 -4.40 -17.81
N TYR A 16 -3.71 -3.84 -17.47
CA TYR A 16 -3.24 -3.71 -16.10
C TYR A 16 -3.23 -2.25 -15.66
N ARG A 17 -3.61 -2.00 -14.41
CA ARG A 17 -3.48 -0.70 -13.75
C ARG A 17 -2.63 -0.80 -12.51
N ASN A 18 -1.76 0.20 -12.35
CA ASN A 18 -0.92 0.34 -11.18
C ASN A 18 -1.58 1.33 -10.21
N TYR A 19 -1.75 0.90 -8.97
CA TYR A 19 -2.19 1.71 -7.85
C TYR A 19 -1.05 1.81 -6.85
N GLU A 20 -1.02 2.91 -6.11
CA GLU A 20 -0.01 3.13 -5.09
C GLU A 20 -0.68 3.59 -3.80
N VAL A 21 -0.29 2.98 -2.69
CA VAL A 21 -0.67 3.44 -1.35
C VAL A 21 0.61 3.82 -0.63
N ARG A 22 0.72 5.10 -0.28
CA ARG A 22 1.81 5.65 0.53
C ARG A 22 1.31 6.09 1.90
N ALA A 23 2.14 5.90 2.92
CA ALA A 23 2.04 6.56 4.20
C ALA A 23 2.53 8.01 4.04
N THR A 24 1.64 8.97 4.29
CA THR A 24 1.89 10.38 3.91
C THR A 24 2.40 11.25 5.07
N ARG A 25 2.44 10.69 6.29
CA ARG A 25 2.80 11.44 7.50
C ARG A 25 3.83 10.67 8.33
N ALA A 26 4.74 11.42 8.95
CA ALA A 26 5.76 10.88 9.83
C ALA A 26 5.19 9.91 10.87
N GLY A 27 5.83 8.75 11.01
CA GLY A 27 5.43 7.72 11.96
C GLY A 27 4.23 6.87 11.54
N ARG A 28 3.65 7.10 10.35
CA ARG A 28 2.71 6.17 9.74
C ARG A 28 3.44 5.14 8.90
N ARG A 29 2.77 4.02 8.64
CA ARG A 29 3.28 2.93 7.80
C ARG A 29 2.15 2.35 6.96
N VAL A 30 2.50 1.62 5.92
CA VAL A 30 1.51 0.85 5.15
C VAL A 30 1.44 -0.56 5.73
N GLU A 31 0.24 -1.13 5.72
CA GLU A 31 -0.01 -2.51 6.08
C GLU A 31 -0.88 -3.19 5.03
N THR A 32 -0.39 -4.33 4.56
CA THR A 32 -1.10 -5.22 3.64
C THR A 32 -1.77 -6.34 4.43
N ARG A 33 -3.04 -6.60 4.16
CA ARG A 33 -3.76 -7.77 4.68
C ARG A 33 -4.52 -8.44 3.54
N ILE A 34 -4.36 -9.75 3.43
CA ILE A 34 -5.12 -10.57 2.47
C ILE A 34 -6.07 -11.46 3.27
N ALA A 35 -7.38 -11.26 3.08
CA ALA A 35 -8.39 -12.04 3.78
C ALA A 35 -9.71 -12.06 2.98
N ARG A 36 -10.41 -13.19 3.01
CA ARG A 36 -11.77 -13.34 2.46
C ARG A 36 -11.89 -12.87 0.99
N GLY A 37 -10.88 -13.15 0.17
CA GLY A 37 -10.86 -12.79 -1.25
C GLY A 37 -10.63 -11.31 -1.55
N VAL A 38 -10.20 -10.52 -0.55
CA VAL A 38 -9.85 -9.11 -0.70
C VAL A 38 -8.41 -8.88 -0.23
N VAL A 39 -7.69 -8.06 -0.99
CA VAL A 39 -6.43 -7.45 -0.56
C VAL A 39 -6.75 -6.06 -0.02
N GLU A 40 -6.51 -5.86 1.27
CA GLU A 40 -6.61 -4.57 1.95
C GLU A 40 -5.22 -3.97 2.09
N VAL A 41 -5.06 -2.72 1.66
CA VAL A 41 -3.82 -1.95 1.84
C VAL A 41 -4.16 -0.68 2.60
N SER A 42 -3.65 -0.58 3.83
CA SER A 42 -4.02 0.49 4.76
C SER A 42 -2.81 1.33 5.14
N GLU A 43 -2.94 2.65 5.04
CA GLU A 43 -2.09 3.57 5.79
C GLU A 43 -2.55 3.55 7.24
N ILE A 44 -1.65 3.22 8.16
CA ILE A 44 -1.96 3.14 9.58
C ILE A 44 -1.07 4.08 10.41
N THR A 45 -1.62 4.56 11.51
CA THR A 45 -0.86 5.32 12.51
C THR A 45 0.16 4.46 13.24
N ARG A 46 1.04 5.09 14.02
CA ARG A 46 1.98 4.40 14.92
C ARG A 46 1.28 3.48 15.92
N THR A 47 0.04 3.83 16.32
CA THR A 47 -0.79 3.04 17.25
C THR A 47 -1.60 1.94 16.54
N GLY A 48 -1.47 1.80 15.22
CA GLY A 48 -2.16 0.77 14.44
C GLY A 48 -3.57 1.16 13.95
N THR A 49 -3.98 2.42 14.12
CA THR A 49 -5.28 2.89 13.66
C THR A 49 -5.24 3.13 12.15
N PRO A 50 -6.13 2.52 11.33
CA PRO A 50 -6.19 2.81 9.91
C PRO A 50 -6.71 4.22 9.65
N VAL A 51 -6.03 4.94 8.76
CA VAL A 51 -6.39 6.30 8.35
C VAL A 51 -7.05 6.29 6.98
N ARG A 52 -6.51 5.47 6.08
CA ARG A 52 -7.03 5.26 4.73
C ARG A 52 -6.79 3.82 4.33
N THR A 53 -7.80 3.19 3.75
CA THR A 53 -7.75 1.80 3.30
C THR A 53 -8.19 1.70 1.85
N ALA A 54 -7.34 1.14 1.01
CA ALA A 54 -7.70 0.68 -0.33
C ALA A 54 -8.06 -0.81 -0.27
N ARG A 55 -9.03 -1.23 -1.08
CA ARG A 55 -9.45 -2.63 -1.20
C ARG A 55 -9.47 -3.05 -2.65
N PHE A 56 -8.90 -4.22 -2.91
CA PHE A 56 -8.84 -4.84 -4.24
C PHE A 56 -9.34 -6.27 -4.15
N LEU A 57 -10.08 -6.72 -5.17
CA LEU A 57 -10.46 -8.13 -5.26
C LEU A 57 -9.19 -8.97 -5.48
N SER A 58 -8.93 -9.97 -4.63
CA SER A 58 -7.69 -10.74 -4.67
C SER A 58 -7.47 -11.45 -6.00
N ASN A 59 -8.54 -11.89 -6.67
CA ASN A 59 -8.46 -12.56 -7.96
C ASN A 59 -8.09 -11.62 -9.13
N ARG A 60 -8.06 -10.31 -8.91
CA ARG A 60 -7.65 -9.31 -9.91
C ARG A 60 -6.28 -8.72 -9.62
N VAL A 61 -5.71 -8.93 -8.42
CA VAL A 61 -4.36 -8.45 -8.09
C VAL A 61 -3.33 -9.39 -8.70
N VAL A 62 -2.49 -8.87 -9.60
CA VAL A 62 -1.44 -9.65 -10.27
C VAL A 62 -0.09 -9.50 -9.59
N ALA A 63 0.16 -8.37 -8.92
CA ALA A 63 1.36 -8.14 -8.14
C ALA A 63 1.09 -7.18 -6.98
N LEU A 64 1.84 -7.39 -5.89
CA LEU A 64 1.90 -6.50 -4.74
C LEU A 64 3.37 -6.33 -4.35
N VAL A 65 3.87 -5.10 -4.43
CA VAL A 65 5.27 -4.78 -4.18
C VAL A 65 5.36 -3.86 -2.97
N GLU A 66 5.95 -4.35 -1.89
CA GLU A 66 6.22 -3.55 -0.70
C GLU A 66 7.59 -2.91 -0.81
N HIS A 67 7.64 -1.58 -0.75
CA HIS A 67 8.89 -0.83 -0.80
C HIS A 67 9.33 -0.51 0.62
N PRO A 68 10.61 -0.73 1.01
CA PRO A 68 11.11 -0.28 2.29
C PRO A 68 10.97 1.24 2.39
N ALA A 69 10.71 1.76 3.59
CA ALA A 69 10.69 3.19 3.82
C ALA A 69 12.03 3.80 3.41
N GLU A 70 11.98 4.83 2.56
CA GLU A 70 13.17 5.61 2.22
C GLU A 70 13.59 6.35 3.50
N ASN A 71 14.76 6.00 4.02
CA ASN A 71 15.32 6.72 5.17
C ASN A 71 15.65 8.16 4.74
N GLY A 72 14.71 9.08 4.93
CA GLY A 72 15.01 10.49 5.12
C GLY A 72 15.36 11.35 3.90
N SER A 73 14.90 11.02 2.69
CA SER A 73 14.90 12.04 1.63
C SER A 73 13.69 12.95 1.81
N LEU A 74 13.87 14.02 2.60
CA LEU A 74 13.01 15.19 2.52
C LEU A 74 13.07 15.70 1.06
N PRO A 75 11.94 16.03 0.42
CA PRO A 75 11.99 16.65 -0.89
C PRO A 75 12.58 18.06 -0.73
N GLY A 76 13.85 18.24 -1.11
CA GLY A 76 14.54 19.53 -1.10
C GLY A 76 16.01 19.50 -0.69
N GLU A 77 16.81 18.60 -1.27
CA GLU A 77 18.28 18.73 -1.29
C GLU A 77 18.76 18.79 -2.74
#